data_AF-L7KIU2-F1
#
_entry.id   AF-L7KIU2-F1
#
_cell.length_a   1.000
_cell.length_b   1.000
_cell.length_c   1.000
_cell.angle_alpha   90.00
_cell.angle_beta   90.00
_cell.angle_gamma   90.00
#
_symmetry.space_group_name_H-M   'P 1'
#
loop_
_entity.id
_entity.type
_entity.pdbx_description
1 polymer ?
#
loop_
_entity_poly.entity_id
_entity_poly.type
_entity_poly.pdbx_seq_one_letter_code
_entity_poly.pdbx_strand_id
1 'polypeptide(L)'
;MATTNTVLTRERIIADIAGILGVAEHEITDDTNVLDVGLDSVRLMSLIERWRAAGAHQADLVSMAADPVVGSWIRELTTESASVEHGGGQR
;
A
#
# COMPACT_ATOMS: atom_id res chain seq x y z
N MET A 1 -20.32 -13.52 -10.07
CA MET A 1 -19.09 -13.57 -9.25
C MET A 1 -18.92 -12.18 -8.68
N ALA A 2 -19.06 -11.99 -7.36
CA ALA A 2 -19.14 -10.67 -6.74
C ALA A 2 -17.78 -9.95 -6.80
N THR A 3 -17.64 -8.99 -7.72
CA THR A 3 -16.57 -8.00 -7.70
C THR A 3 -16.84 -7.03 -6.55
N THR A 4 -16.39 -7.39 -5.35
CA THR A 4 -16.43 -6.48 -4.19
C THR A 4 -15.27 -5.51 -4.35
N ASN A 5 -15.57 -4.37 -4.97
CA ASN A 5 -14.74 -3.16 -5.04
C ASN A 5 -14.51 -2.65 -3.61
N THR A 6 -13.63 -3.32 -2.87
CA THR A 6 -13.38 -2.98 -1.48
C THR A 6 -12.29 -1.92 -1.49
N VAL A 7 -12.72 -0.66 -1.47
CA VAL A 7 -11.84 0.50 -1.28
C VAL A 7 -10.86 0.16 -0.17
N LEU A 8 -9.58 0.26 -0.48
CA LEU A 8 -8.51 -0.09 0.46
C LEU A 8 -8.59 0.90 1.63
N THR A 9 -8.72 0.40 2.86
CA THR A 9 -8.86 1.24 4.06
C THR A 9 -7.57 1.29 4.88
N ARG A 10 -7.44 2.32 5.72
CA ARG A 10 -6.33 2.44 6.68
C ARG A 10 -6.14 1.16 7.50
N GLU A 11 -7.22 0.64 8.07
CA GLU A 11 -7.21 -0.57 8.89
C GLU A 11 -6.71 -1.77 8.08
N ARG A 12 -7.13 -1.90 6.81
CA ARG A 12 -6.68 -2.99 5.94
C ARG A 12 -5.18 -2.93 5.66
N ILE A 13 -4.65 -1.74 5.38
CA ILE A 13 -3.21 -1.54 5.13
C ILE A 13 -2.40 -1.95 6.35
N ILE A 14 -2.81 -1.48 7.53
CA ILE A 14 -2.15 -1.79 8.79
C ILE A 14 -2.22 -3.29 9.09
N ALA A 15 -3.39 -3.91 8.93
CA ALA A 15 -3.57 -5.35 9.12
C ALA A 15 -2.66 -6.18 8.19
N ASP A 16 -2.55 -5.79 6.91
CA ASP A 16 -1.71 -6.50 5.94
C ASP A 16 -0.20 -6.34 6.28
N ILE A 17 0.24 -5.15 6.71
CA ILE A 17 1.61 -4.86 7.15
C ILE A 17 1.94 -5.62 8.44
N ALA A 18 1.09 -5.49 9.46
CA ALA A 18 1.26 -6.18 10.73
C ALA A 18 1.29 -7.70 10.54
N GLY A 19 0.41 -8.24 9.70
CA GLY A 19 0.35 -9.65 9.37
C GLY A 19 1.59 -10.18 8.64
N ILE A 20 2.22 -9.39 7.75
CA ILE A 20 3.45 -9.82 7.08
C ILE A 20 4.71 -9.66 7.95
N LEU A 21 4.69 -8.72 8.89
CA LEU A 21 5.78 -8.53 9.87
C LEU A 21 5.65 -9.46 11.09
N GLY A 22 4.46 -9.98 11.35
CA GLY A 22 4.18 -10.82 12.52
C GLY A 22 4.07 -10.02 13.82
N VAL A 23 3.71 -8.74 13.73
CA VAL A 23 3.54 -7.82 14.86
C VAL A 23 2.06 -7.50 15.06
N ALA A 24 1.71 -6.83 16.16
CA ALA A 24 0.34 -6.43 16.39
C ALA A 24 -0.03 -5.15 15.61
N GLU A 25 -1.28 -5.03 15.17
CA GLU A 25 -1.76 -3.87 14.40
C GLU A 25 -1.56 -2.53 15.14
N HIS A 26 -1.63 -2.54 16.47
CA HIS A 26 -1.43 -1.34 17.29
C HIS A 26 0.03 -0.89 17.39
N GLU A 27 0.99 -1.74 16.98
CA GLU A 27 2.41 -1.37 16.90
C GLU A 27 2.72 -0.60 15.60
N ILE A 28 1.84 -0.70 14.61
CA ILE A 28 1.96 0.00 13.34
C ILE A 28 1.16 1.31 13.42
N THR A 29 1.89 2.43 13.42
CA THR A 29 1.34 3.78 13.42
C THR A 29 1.48 4.42 12.05
N ASP A 30 0.82 5.55 11.81
CA ASP A 30 0.99 6.33 10.58
C ASP A 30 2.40 6.93 10.41
N ASP A 31 3.16 7.11 11.49
CA ASP A 31 4.55 7.58 11.42
C ASP A 31 5.56 6.43 11.24
N THR A 32 5.10 5.18 11.32
CA THR A 32 5.97 4.01 11.24
C THR A 32 6.61 3.91 9.86
N ASN A 33 7.95 3.93 9.83
CA ASN A 33 8.72 3.58 8.64
C ASN A 33 8.79 2.04 8.53
N VAL A 34 8.22 1.48 7.48
CA VAL A 34 8.13 0.03 7.31
C VAL A 34 9.50 -0.63 7.16
N LEU A 35 10.50 0.07 6.63
CA LEU A 35 11.85 -0.49 6.45
C LEU A 35 12.57 -0.60 7.79
N ASP A 36 12.29 0.30 8.73
CA ASP A 36 12.86 0.29 10.09
C ASP A 36 12.35 -0.90 10.92
N VAL A 37 11.07 -1.25 10.74
CA VAL A 37 10.44 -2.41 11.39
C VAL A 37 10.67 -3.74 10.65
N GLY A 38 11.56 -3.75 9.65
CA GLY A 38 12.01 -4.98 8.98
C GLY A 38 11.17 -5.42 7.78
N LEU A 39 10.45 -4.50 7.12
CA LEU A 39 9.80 -4.81 5.84
C LEU A 39 10.84 -4.79 4.71
N ASP A 40 11.09 -5.95 4.11
CA ASP A 40 11.94 -6.07 2.93
C ASP A 40 11.18 -5.90 1.60
N SER A 41 11.90 -5.70 0.50
CA SER A 41 11.33 -5.57 -0.85
C SER A 41 10.46 -6.76 -1.27
N VAL A 42 10.79 -7.98 -0.85
CA VAL A 42 9.99 -9.19 -1.16
C VAL A 42 8.63 -9.16 -0.47
N ARG A 43 8.61 -8.72 0.80
CA ARG A 43 7.37 -8.56 1.57
C ARG A 43 6.53 -7.42 1.00
N LEU A 44 7.18 -6.31 0.62
CA LEU A 44 6.53 -5.19 -0.04
C LEU A 44 5.88 -5.61 -1.38
N MET A 45 6.58 -6.38 -2.23
CA MET A 45 5.99 -6.92 -3.46
C MET A 45 4.73 -7.75 -3.19
N SER A 46 4.74 -8.56 -2.13
CA SER A 46 3.59 -9.37 -1.73
C SER A 46 2.42 -8.52 -1.25
N LEU A 47 2.69 -7.39 -0.58
CA LEU A 47 1.66 -6.42 -0.18
C LEU A 47 1.06 -5.72 -1.41
N ILE A 48 1.91 -5.23 -2.30
CA ILE A 48 1.50 -4.55 -3.53
C ILE A 48 0.59 -5.44 -4.37
N GLU A 49 0.95 -6.71 -4.59
CA GLU A 49 0.12 -7.65 -5.34
C GLU A 49 -1.27 -7.83 -4.70
N ARG A 50 -1.33 -7.98 -3.37
CA ARG A 50 -2.60 -8.11 -2.63
C ARG A 50 -3.46 -6.87 -2.75
N TRP A 51 -2.86 -5.69 -2.62
CA TRP A 51 -3.55 -4.41 -2.73
C TRP A 51 -4.04 -4.14 -4.15
N ARG A 52 -3.24 -4.47 -5.16
CA ARG A 52 -3.65 -4.42 -6.58
C ARG A 52 -4.81 -5.36 -6.87
N ALA A 53 -4.79 -6.58 -6.34
CA ALA A 53 -5.89 -7.53 -6.46
C ALA A 53 -7.18 -7.04 -5.76
N ALA A 54 -7.05 -6.19 -4.73
CA ALA A 54 -8.16 -5.52 -4.06
C ALA A 54 -8.66 -4.26 -4.77
N GLY A 55 -8.01 -3.83 -5.86
CA GLY A 55 -8.40 -2.67 -6.67
C GLY A 55 -7.49 -1.44 -6.53
N ALA A 56 -6.46 -1.47 -5.69
CA ALA A 56 -5.49 -0.39 -5.57
C ALA A 56 -4.37 -0.52 -6.62
N HIS A 57 -4.73 -0.30 -7.88
CA HIS A 57 -3.82 -0.44 -9.03
C HIS A 57 -2.63 0.54 -8.98
N GLN A 58 -2.78 1.67 -8.28
CA GLN A 58 -1.73 2.67 -8.05
C GLN A 58 -0.63 2.23 -7.08
N ALA A 59 -0.79 1.12 -6.35
CA ALA A 59 0.28 0.58 -5.50
C ALA A 59 1.48 0.18 -6.38
N ASP A 60 2.65 0.80 -6.15
CA ASP A 60 3.86 0.57 -6.91
C ASP A 60 5.09 0.52 -6.01
N LEU A 61 6.04 -0.38 -6.32
CA LEU A 61 7.23 -0.56 -5.49
C LEU A 61 8.05 0.72 -5.40
N VAL A 62 8.25 1.43 -6.51
CA VAL A 62 9.13 2.59 -6.57
C VAL A 62 8.54 3.72 -5.74
N SER A 63 7.27 4.04 -5.92
CA SER A 63 6.59 5.08 -5.13
C SER A 63 6.60 4.75 -3.64
N MET A 64 6.24 3.52 -3.29
CA MET A 64 6.13 3.09 -1.89
C MET A 64 7.49 2.95 -1.20
N ALA A 65 8.54 2.56 -1.93
CA ALA A 65 9.90 2.50 -1.41
C ALA A 65 10.55 3.90 -1.31
N ALA A 66 10.11 4.87 -2.12
CA ALA A 66 10.59 6.25 -2.04
C ALA A 66 10.11 6.93 -0.76
N ASP A 67 8.89 6.62 -0.31
CA ASP A 67 8.35 7.10 0.98
C ASP A 67 7.75 5.94 1.79
N PRO A 68 8.58 5.17 2.51
CA PRO A 68 8.18 3.93 3.20
C PRO A 68 7.46 4.19 4.53
N VAL A 69 6.65 5.24 4.59
CA VAL A 69 5.90 5.63 5.80
C VAL A 69 4.46 5.18 5.65
N VAL A 70 3.94 4.48 6.65
CA VAL A 70 2.58 3.90 6.63
C VAL A 70 1.50 4.96 6.37
N GLY A 71 1.61 6.13 7.00
CA GLY A 71 0.68 7.25 6.82
C GLY A 71 0.63 7.78 5.39
N SER A 72 1.77 7.78 4.71
CA SER A 72 1.85 8.16 3.29
C SER A 72 1.16 7.13 2.41
N TRP A 73 1.44 5.85 2.64
CA TRP A 73 0.79 4.76 1.89
C TRP A 73 -0.72 4.77 2.08
N ILE A 74 -1.20 5.00 3.30
CA ILE A 74 -2.64 5.16 3.56
C ILE A 74 -3.18 6.31 2.72
N ARG A 75 -2.57 7.50 2.80
CA ARG A 75 -3.03 8.67 2.04
C ARG A 75 -3.09 8.42 0.54
N GLU A 76 -2.04 7.81 -0.02
CA GLU A 76 -1.96 7.53 -1.46
C GLU A 76 -2.95 6.45 -1.91
N LEU A 77 -3.13 5.38 -1.11
CA LEU A 77 -3.97 4.25 -1.48
C LEU A 77 -5.46 4.47 -1.16
N THR A 78 -5.80 5.35 -0.20
CA THR A 78 -7.18 5.66 0.19
C THR A 78 -7.74 6.90 -0.50
N THR A 79 -6.91 7.73 -1.13
CA THR A 79 -7.40 8.87 -1.91
C THR A 79 -8.13 8.34 -3.13
N GLU A 80 -9.47 8.41 -3.12
CA GLU A 80 -10.28 8.06 -4.27
C GLU A 80 -9.90 8.96 -5.45
N SER A 81 -9.25 8.35 -6.46
CA SER A 81 -9.22 8.78 -7.86
C SER A 81 -9.46 10.28 -8.10
N ALA A 82 -8.51 11.12 -7.71
CA ALA A 82 -8.39 12.46 -8.26
C ALA A 82 -7.20 12.49 -9.22
N SER A 83 -7.38 11.79 -10.35
CA SER A 83 -6.79 12.06 -11.66
C SER A 83 -5.29 12.37 -11.73
N VAL A 84 -4.51 11.41 -12.25
CA VAL A 84 -3.41 11.76 -13.15
C VAL A 84 -3.52 10.93 -14.42
N GLU A 85 -4.09 11.55 -15.46
CA GLU A 85 -3.84 11.13 -16.83
C GLU A 85 -2.33 11.24 -17.10
N HIS A 86 -1.60 10.12 -17.03
CA HIS A 86 -0.28 10.02 -17.66
C HIS A 86 -0.46 9.63 -19.13
N GLY A 87 -0.84 10.63 -19.93
CA GLY A 87 -0.61 10.60 -21.37
C GLY A 87 0.82 11.04 -21.69
N GLY A 88 1.54 10.23 -22.45
CA GLY A 88 2.76 10.63 -23.17
C GLY A 88 4.01 9.81 -22.79
N GLY A 89 4.60 9.00 -23.65
CA GLY A 89 4.31 8.74 -25.05
C GLY A 89 5.21 7.62 -25.55
N GLN A 90 4.65 6.87 -26.50
CA GLN A 90 5.36 6.03 -27.44
C GLN A 90 6.57 6.78 -28.03
N ARG A 91 7.77 6.22 -27.89
CA ARG A 91 8.85 6.36 -28.89
C ARG A 91 9.55 5.03 -29.04
#